data_AF-A0A660RSM2-F1
#
_entry.id   AF-A0A660RSM2-F1
#
_cell.length_a   1.000
_cell.length_b   1.000
_cell.length_c   1.000
_cell.angle_alpha   90.00
_cell.angle_beta   90.00
_cell.angle_gamma   90.00
#
_symmetry.space_group_name_H-M   'P 1'
#
loop_
_entity.id
_entity.type
_entity.pdbx_description
1 polymer ?
#
loop_
_entity_poly.entity_id
_entity_poly.type
_entity_poly.pdbx_seq_one_letter_code
_entity_poly.pdbx_strand_id
1 'polypeptide(L)' 'MKEHKALNVAIVGGGPGCKAIMEMIFAERLRQLHMKLVGIVDTDPGAVGYRFAQEHGIYT' A
#
# COMPACT_ATOMS: atom_id res chain seq x y z
N MET A 1 -23.90 9.52 10.83
CA MET A 1 -22.69 8.68 10.90
C MET A 1 -21.49 9.61 10.71
N LYS A 2 -20.47 9.58 11.57
CA LYS A 2 -19.27 10.41 11.35
C LYS A 2 -18.51 9.81 10.16
N GLU A 3 -18.31 10.56 9.09
CA GLU A 3 -17.36 10.18 8.04
C GLU A 3 -15.96 10.13 8.65
N HIS A 4 -15.39 8.93 8.76
CA HIS A 4 -13.98 8.78 9.09
C HIS A 4 -13.20 9.08 7.81
N LYS A 5 -12.55 10.25 7.77
CA LYS A 5 -11.70 10.67 6.66
C LYS A 5 -10.61 9.62 6.45
N ALA A 6 -10.45 9.18 5.19
CA ALA A 6 -9.45 8.18 4.87
C ALA A 6 -8.03 8.68 5.22
N LEU A 7 -7.24 7.82 5.86
CA LEU A 7 -5.85 8.08 6.20
C LEU A 7 -5.00 7.84 4.95
N ASN A 8 -4.32 8.86 4.44
CA ASN A 8 -3.33 8.68 3.39
C ASN A 8 -2.09 7.99 3.99
N VAL A 9 -1.71 6.85 3.40
CA VAL A 9 -0.60 6.02 3.89
C VAL A 9 0.42 5.82 2.77
N ALA A 10 1.70 5.90 3.11
CA ALA A 10 2.79 5.45 2.26
C ALA A 10 3.59 4.35 2.99
N ILE A 11 4.16 3.41 2.23
CA ILE A 11 4.99 2.33 2.79
C ILE A 11 6.46 2.57 2.40
N VAL A 12 7.35 2.51 3.39
CA VAL A 12 8.81 2.55 3.18
C VAL A 12 9.33 1.11 3.23
N GLY A 13 9.99 0.70 2.15
CA GLY A 13 10.36 -0.69 1.87
C GLY A 13 9.31 -1.39 1.00
N GLY A 14 9.77 -1.95 -0.12
CA GLY A 14 9.03 -2.68 -1.15
C GLY A 14 9.29 -4.18 -1.11
N GLY A 15 9.74 -4.74 0.01
CA GLY A 15 9.97 -6.18 0.18
C GLY A 15 8.68 -7.02 0.25
N PRO A 16 8.78 -8.32 0.60
CA PRO A 16 7.63 -9.23 0.69
C PRO A 16 6.54 -8.77 1.67
N GLY A 17 6.93 -8.16 2.80
CA GLY A 17 5.98 -7.61 3.77
C GLY A 17 5.13 -6.48 3.20
N CYS A 18 5.72 -5.62 2.36
CA CYS A 18 5.00 -4.56 1.66
C CYS A 18 3.91 -5.15 0.76
N LYS A 19 4.26 -6.16 -0.05
CA LYS A 19 3.30 -6.88 -0.90
C LYS A 19 2.16 -7.51 -0.09
N ALA A 20 2.48 -8.19 1.01
CA ALA A 20 1.47 -8.83 1.86
C ALA A 20 0.49 -7.79 2.46
N ILE A 21 1.00 -6.65 2.93
CA ILE A 21 0.15 -5.56 3.43
C ILE A 21 -0.73 -4.98 2.32
N MET A 22 -0.19 -4.74 1.13
CA MET A 22 -0.98 -4.30 -0.02
C MET A 22 -2.10 -5.28 -0.39
N GLU A 23 -1.80 -6.58 -0.44
CA GLU A 23 -2.81 -7.62 -0.69
C GLU A 23 -3.92 -7.60 0.37
N MET A 24 -3.58 -7.38 1.64
CA MET A 24 -4.57 -7.22 2.72
C MET A 24 -5.42 -5.96 2.56
N ILE A 25 -4.82 -4.84 2.13
CA ILE A 25 -5.54 -3.59 1.85
C ILE A 25 -6.52 -3.80 0.70
N PHE A 26 -6.06 -4.35 -0.44
CA PHE A 26 -6.88 -4.58 -1.63
C PHE A 26 -7.96 -5.64 -1.43
N ALA A 27 -7.72 -6.61 -0.54
CA ALA A 27 -8.72 -7.57 -0.11
C ALA A 27 -9.70 -7.01 0.96
N GLU A 28 -9.67 -5.69 1.22
CA GLU A 28 -10.52 -5.00 2.21
C GLU A 28 -10.40 -5.56 3.64
N ARG A 29 -9.32 -6.29 3.95
CA ARG A 29 -9.10 -6.93 5.27
C ARG A 29 -8.73 -5.93 6.36
N LEU A 30 -8.34 -4.72 5.96
CA LEU A 30 -7.95 -3.62 6.87
C LEU A 30 -8.93 -2.44 6.81
N ARG A 31 -10.17 -2.66 6.35
CA ARG A 31 -11.18 -1.60 6.14
C ARG A 31 -11.43 -0.72 7.36
N GLN A 32 -11.30 -1.26 8.57
CA GLN A 32 -11.48 -0.51 9.82
C GLN A 32 -10.48 0.64 10.00
N LEU A 33 -9.30 0.55 9.36
CA LEU A 33 -8.27 1.59 9.41
C LEU A 33 -8.56 2.74 8.42
N HIS A 34 -9.54 2.61 7.52
CA HIS A 34 -9.91 3.60 6.51
C HIS A 34 -8.69 4.13 5.73
N MET A 35 -7.82 3.24 5.24
CA MET A 35 -6.57 3.65 4.60
C MET A 35 -6.75 3.90 3.10
N LYS A 36 -6.08 4.93 2.61
CA LYS A 36 -5.81 5.16 1.19
C LYS A 36 -4.31 5.07 0.97
N LEU A 37 -3.86 3.98 0.34
CA LEU A 37 -2.45 3.84 -0.05
C LEU A 37 -2.13 4.83 -1.17
N VAL A 38 -1.18 5.74 -0.92
CA VAL A 38 -0.82 6.82 -1.85
C VAL A 38 0.57 6.64 -2.47
N GLY A 39 1.43 5.82 -1.88
CA GLY A 39 2.74 5.56 -2.47
C GLY A 39 3.58 4.51 -1.74
N ILE A 40 4.60 4.03 -2.43
CA ILE A 40 5.61 3.09 -1.91
C ILE A 40 6.98 3.62 -2.30
N VAL A 41 7.97 3.48 -1.41
CA VAL A 41 9.35 3.82 -1.74
C VAL A 41 10.27 2.67 -1.35
N ASP A 42 11.15 2.29 -2.27
CA ASP A 42 12.26 1.38 -2.04
C ASP A 42 13.49 1.89 -2.82
N THR A 43 14.68 1.61 -2.31
CA THR A 43 15.93 1.85 -3.04
C THR A 43 16.21 0.79 -4.12
N ASP A 44 15.61 -0.39 -4.01
CA ASP A 44 15.67 -1.47 -4.99
C ASP A 44 14.43 -1.45 -5.90
N PRO A 45 14.54 -1.05 -7.18
CA PRO A 45 13.42 -1.08 -8.13
C PRO A 45 12.97 -2.51 -8.47
N GLY A 46 13.75 -3.53 -8.13
CA GLY A 46 13.42 -4.94 -8.26
C GLY A 46 12.61 -5.51 -7.08
N ALA A 47 12.39 -4.74 -6.02
CA ALA A 47 11.69 -5.21 -4.84
C ALA A 47 10.25 -5.63 -5.19
N VAL A 48 9.81 -6.78 -4.66
CA VAL A 48 8.57 -7.45 -5.11
C VAL A 48 7.31 -6.63 -4.84
N GLY A 49 7.22 -5.97 -3.69
CA GLY A 49 6.16 -5.03 -3.35
C GLY A 49 6.24 -3.75 -4.15
N TYR A 50 7.45 -3.24 -4.43
CA TYR A 50 7.63 -2.05 -5.27
C TYR A 50 7.06 -2.28 -6.68
N ARG A 51 7.46 -3.37 -7.35
CA ARG A 51 6.92 -3.72 -8.68
C ARG A 51 5.42 -4.00 -8.66
N PHE A 52 4.94 -4.71 -7.63
CA PHE A 52 3.50 -4.94 -7.45
C PHE A 52 2.72 -3.62 -7.36
N ALA A 53 3.27 -2.61 -6.67
CA ALA A 53 2.66 -1.28 -6.57
C ALA A 53 2.61 -0.57 -7.93
N GLN A 54 3.66 -0.68 -8.74
CA GLN A 54 3.69 -0.16 -10.12
C GLN A 54 2.60 -0.79 -11.00
N GLU A 55 2.44 -2.11 -10.93
CA GLU A 55 1.39 -2.86 -11.65
C GLU A 55 -0.03 -2.40 -11.27
N HIS A 56 -0.20 -1.88 -10.05
CA HIS A 56 -1.47 -1.38 -9.54
C HIS A 56 -1.63 0.14 -9.65
N GLY A 57 -0.71 0.83 -10.34
CA GLY A 57 -0.77 2.27 -10.56
C GLY A 57 -0.60 3.12 -9.29
N ILE A 58 0.01 2.56 -8.24
CA ILE A 58 0.39 3.30 -7.03
C ILE A 58 1.67 4.08 -7.35
N TYR A 59 1.83 5.28 -6.76
CA TYR A 59 3.06 6.05 -6.89
C TYR A 59 4.24 5.29 -6.26
N THR A 60 5.31 5.11 -7.02
CA THR A 60 6.51 4.37 -6.62
C THR A 60 7.78 5.12 -6.94
#